data_AF-J2KRK5-F1
#
_entry.id   AF-J2KRK5-F1
#
_cell.length_a   1.000
_cell.length_b   1.000
_cell.length_c   1.000
_cell.angle_alpha   90.00
_cell.angle_beta   90.00
_cell.angle_gamma   90.00
#
_symmetry.space_group_name_H-M   'P 1'
#
loop_
_entity.id
_entity.type
_entity.pdbx_description
1 polymer ?
#
loop_
_entity_poly.entity_id
_entity_poly.type
_entity_poly.pdbx_seq_one_letter_code
_entity_poly.pdbx_strand_id
1 'polypeptide(L)'
;MTKFNIKYDADIYNKIYPLQVETGCIIKPLSIQWKYEGNDYSFSASDDQPIASVYLCQDFILVQYAQNKEFPEHHLFLYNLRKEIIKWIKAPELISRETRKYAEKGCIEALGNTVYYGGKKYLKVSVGPSIPEEHYFEQQLLDLTTFNFHPSFANPIYYG
;
A
#
# COMPACT_ATOMS: atom_id res chain seq x y z
N MET A 1 -4.28 21.17 -8.10
CA MET A 1 -3.54 19.91 -7.94
C MET A 1 -3.17 19.77 -6.48
N THR A 2 -3.54 18.67 -5.83
CA THR A 2 -3.33 18.40 -4.41
C THR A 2 -1.88 18.01 -4.17
N LYS A 3 -1.22 18.69 -3.24
CA LYS A 3 0.16 18.41 -2.84
C LYS A 3 0.17 17.86 -1.42
N PHE A 4 0.83 16.72 -1.26
CA PHE A 4 0.95 16.01 0.02
C PHE A 4 2.28 16.36 0.66
N ASN A 5 2.23 16.76 1.93
CA ASN A 5 3.40 16.93 2.79
C ASN A 5 3.58 15.66 3.62
N ILE A 6 4.77 15.09 3.59
CA ILE A 6 5.11 13.83 4.21
C ILE A 6 6.15 14.09 5.30
N LYS A 7 5.92 13.51 6.46
CA LYS A 7 6.94 13.35 7.49
C LYS A 7 7.19 11.86 7.66
N TYR A 8 8.44 11.44 7.55
CA TYR A 8 8.83 10.06 7.81
C TYR A 8 9.19 9.87 9.28
N ASP A 9 8.97 8.66 9.77
CA ASP A 9 9.30 8.28 11.15
C ASP A 9 10.82 8.31 11.40
N ALA A 10 11.60 7.79 10.46
CA ALA A 10 13.06 7.83 10.56
C ALA A 10 13.66 9.07 9.88
N ASP A 11 14.53 9.79 10.60
CA ASP A 11 15.25 10.97 10.10
C ASP A 11 16.04 10.71 8.82
N ILE A 12 16.56 9.50 8.64
CA ILE A 12 17.28 9.13 7.41
C ILE A 12 16.39 9.24 6.18
N TYR A 13 15.11 8.86 6.29
CA TYR A 13 14.17 8.97 5.19
C TYR A 13 13.84 10.42 4.87
N ASN A 14 13.71 11.28 5.89
CA ASN A 14 13.50 12.71 5.70
C ASN A 14 14.68 13.40 4.97
N LYS A 15 15.88 12.80 5.00
CA LYS A 15 17.07 13.31 4.27
C LYS A 15 17.16 12.80 2.83
N ILE A 16 16.60 11.62 2.53
CA ILE A 16 16.79 10.91 1.27
C ILE A 16 15.58 11.08 0.33
N TYR A 17 14.38 11.13 0.89
CA TYR A 17 13.14 11.15 0.12
C TYR A 17 12.53 12.55 0.05
N PRO A 18 11.77 12.85 -1.02
CA PRO A 18 11.02 14.09 -1.09
C PRO A 18 9.98 14.13 0.03
N LEU A 19 9.96 15.24 0.79
CA LEU A 19 8.96 15.53 1.82
C LEU A 19 7.65 16.06 1.24
N GLN A 20 7.61 16.32 -0.06
CA GLN A 20 6.43 16.79 -0.75
C GLN A 20 6.26 16.08 -2.08
N VAL A 21 5.07 15.52 -2.31
CA VAL A 21 4.75 14.78 -3.53
C VAL A 21 3.32 15.08 -3.98
N GLU A 22 3.05 14.85 -5.26
CA GLU A 22 1.68 14.91 -5.82
C GLU A 22 1.11 13.51 -6.08
N THR A 23 1.99 12.55 -6.35
CA THR A 23 1.66 11.14 -6.48
C THR A 23 2.88 10.30 -6.13
N GLY A 24 2.66 9.10 -5.59
CA GLY A 24 3.73 8.15 -5.32
C GLY A 24 3.42 7.21 -4.18
N CYS A 25 4.28 6.21 -4.02
CA CYS A 25 4.30 5.33 -2.86
C CYS A 25 5.23 5.89 -1.78
N ILE A 26 4.71 5.92 -0.56
CA ILE A 26 5.37 6.40 0.63
C ILE A 26 5.48 5.24 1.60
N ILE A 27 6.69 4.92 2.03
CA ILE A 27 6.97 3.82 2.94
C ILE A 27 7.14 4.39 4.35
N LYS A 28 6.46 3.78 5.34
CA LYS A 28 6.53 4.15 6.77
C LYS A 28 6.41 5.66 7.03
N PRO A 29 5.36 6.34 6.51
CA PRO A 29 5.12 7.72 6.87
C PRO A 29 4.70 7.83 8.33
N LEU A 30 5.29 8.78 9.06
CA LEU A 30 4.79 9.20 10.37
C LEU A 30 3.56 10.09 10.22
N SER A 31 3.55 10.99 9.23
CA SER A 31 2.35 11.75 8.89
C SER A 31 2.29 12.14 7.42
N ILE A 32 1.05 12.31 6.95
CA ILE A 32 0.72 12.80 5.61
C ILE A 32 -0.30 13.91 5.78
N GLN A 33 -0.03 15.10 5.26
CA GLN A 33 -0.91 16.26 5.36
C GLN A 33 -1.19 16.84 3.98
N TRP A 34 -2.42 17.25 3.71
CA TRP A 34 -2.79 17.89 2.45
C TRP A 34 -3.94 18.88 2.64
N LYS A 35 -4.06 19.79 1.67
CA LYS A 35 -5.20 20.71 1.55
C LYS A 35 -6.10 20.28 0.41
N TYR A 36 -7.40 20.20 0.66
CA TYR A 36 -8.40 19.89 -0.36
C TYR A 36 -9.64 20.74 -0.13
N GLU A 37 -10.09 21.45 -1.17
CA GLU A 37 -11.26 22.36 -1.11
C GLU A 37 -11.25 23.32 0.08
N GLY A 38 -10.09 23.92 0.36
CA GLY A 38 -9.94 24.89 1.46
C GLY A 38 -9.84 24.30 2.87
N ASN A 39 -9.92 22.97 3.02
CA ASN A 39 -9.80 22.28 4.31
C ASN A 39 -8.45 21.57 4.44
N ASP A 40 -7.95 21.49 5.67
CA ASP A 40 -6.74 20.75 6.04
C ASP A 40 -7.09 19.33 6.46
N TYR A 41 -6.39 18.35 5.87
CA TYR A 41 -6.57 16.92 6.16
C TYR A 41 -5.23 16.27 6.51
N SER A 42 -5.29 15.21 7.32
CA SER A 42 -4.09 14.47 7.70
C SER A 42 -4.32 13.01 8.05
N PHE A 43 -3.30 12.19 7.78
CA PHE A 43 -3.05 10.92 8.45
C PHE A 43 -1.85 11.08 9.38
N SER A 44 -1.93 10.46 10.55
CA SER A 44 -0.82 10.33 11.48
C SER A 44 -0.74 8.87 11.90
N ALA A 45 0.43 8.27 11.78
CA ALA A 45 0.69 6.97 12.37
C ALA A 45 0.73 7.10 13.90
N SER A 46 0.22 6.09 14.58
CA SER A 46 0.33 5.92 16.03
C SER A 46 0.83 4.51 16.36
N ASP A 47 1.19 4.26 17.61
CA ASP A 47 1.63 2.94 18.06
C ASP A 47 0.53 1.87 17.87
N ASP A 48 -0.73 2.26 18.04
CA ASP A 48 -1.88 1.37 17.85
C ASP A 48 -2.28 1.20 16.37
N GLN A 49 -2.00 2.21 15.53
CA GLN A 49 -2.32 2.22 14.11
C GLN A 49 -1.12 2.69 13.27
N PRO A 50 -0.02 1.92 13.26
CA PRO A 50 1.15 2.25 12.46
C PRO A 50 0.81 2.17 10.98
N ILE A 51 1.30 3.12 10.18
CA ILE A 51 1.11 3.12 8.73
C ILE A 51 2.33 2.44 8.10
N ALA A 52 2.12 1.28 7.47
CA ALA A 52 3.19 0.54 6.81
C ALA A 52 3.58 1.21 5.48
N SER A 53 2.59 1.53 4.65
CA SER A 53 2.82 2.26 3.40
C SER A 53 1.54 2.94 2.89
N VAL A 54 1.71 3.92 2.00
CA VAL A 54 0.62 4.67 1.38
C VAL A 54 0.89 4.88 -0.10
N TYR A 55 -0.11 4.72 -0.95
CA TYR A 55 -0.10 5.24 -2.32
C TYR A 55 -0.98 6.49 -2.41
N LEU A 56 -0.39 7.58 -2.90
CA LEU A 56 -1.01 8.90 -3.03
C LEU A 56 -1.24 9.23 -4.49
N CYS A 57 -2.40 9.79 -4.81
CA CYS A 57 -2.68 10.41 -6.10
C CYS A 57 -3.73 11.51 -5.98
N GLN A 58 -4.12 12.10 -7.12
CA GLN A 58 -5.06 13.23 -7.18
C GLN A 58 -6.52 12.81 -6.96
N ASP A 59 -6.83 11.51 -7.06
CA ASP A 59 -8.21 11.01 -7.01
C ASP A 59 -8.52 10.33 -5.67
N PHE A 60 -7.52 9.68 -5.06
CA PHE A 60 -7.68 8.90 -3.84
C PHE A 60 -6.35 8.69 -3.10
N ILE A 61 -6.46 8.18 -1.87
CA ILE A 61 -5.36 7.77 -1.01
C ILE A 61 -5.58 6.31 -0.64
N LEU A 62 -4.55 5.47 -0.80
CA LEU A 62 -4.61 4.05 -0.45
C LEU A 62 -3.64 3.79 0.69
N VAL A 63 -4.15 3.39 1.85
CA VAL A 63 -3.37 3.22 3.09
C VAL A 63 -3.26 1.74 3.44
N GLN A 64 -2.05 1.28 3.67
CA GLN A 64 -1.74 0.01 4.30
C GLN A 64 -1.34 0.28 5.75
N TYR A 65 -2.16 -0.17 6.70
CA TYR A 65 -1.77 -0.19 8.10
C TYR A 65 -0.87 -1.40 8.36
N ALA A 66 0.08 -1.27 9.29
CA ALA A 66 0.86 -2.40 9.76
C ALA A 66 -0.06 -3.34 10.56
N GLN A 67 0.31 -4.62 10.59
CA GLN A 67 -0.45 -5.65 11.27
C GLN A 67 -0.60 -5.29 12.75
N ASN A 68 -1.83 -5.34 13.25
CA ASN A 68 -2.13 -5.23 14.66
C ASN A 68 -3.18 -6.29 15.04
N LYS A 69 -3.51 -6.39 16.34
CA LYS A 69 -4.48 -7.38 16.82
C LYS A 69 -5.89 -7.22 16.22
N GLU A 70 -6.25 -6.02 15.77
CA GLU A 70 -7.55 -5.71 15.18
C GLU A 70 -7.61 -6.02 13.67
N PHE A 71 -6.46 -5.91 12.98
CA PHE A 71 -6.30 -6.16 11.55
C PHE A 71 -5.17 -7.18 11.33
N PRO A 72 -5.46 -8.48 11.55
CA PRO A 72 -4.45 -9.54 11.46
C PRO A 72 -4.05 -9.87 10.01
N GLU A 73 -4.93 -9.60 9.04
CA GLU A 73 -4.63 -9.70 7.62
C GLU A 73 -4.26 -8.28 7.13
N HIS A 74 -3.14 -8.11 6.44
CA HIS A 74 -2.76 -6.80 5.94
C HIS A 74 -3.75 -6.35 4.87
N HIS A 75 -4.51 -5.32 5.19
CA HIS A 75 -5.56 -4.77 4.34
C HIS A 75 -5.19 -3.40 3.80
N LEU A 76 -5.80 -3.06 2.66
CA LEU A 76 -5.71 -1.71 2.11
C LEU A 76 -7.04 -0.99 2.30
N PHE A 77 -6.94 0.24 2.79
CA PHE A 77 -8.06 1.14 2.95
C PHE A 77 -7.97 2.22 1.90
N LEU A 78 -9.00 2.29 1.06
CA LEU A 78 -9.15 3.33 0.06
C LEU A 78 -9.91 4.50 0.67
N TYR A 79 -9.30 5.68 0.64
CA TYR A 79 -9.89 6.93 1.09
C TYR A 79 -10.04 7.90 -0.08
N ASN A 80 -11.07 8.75 -0.02
CA ASN A 80 -11.11 9.94 -0.87
C ASN A 80 -10.19 11.05 -0.27
N LEU A 81 -10.08 12.18 -0.97
CA LEU A 81 -9.30 13.33 -0.49
C LEU A 81 -9.92 14.06 0.70
N ARG A 82 -11.16 13.72 1.10
CA ARG A 82 -11.77 14.16 2.37
C ARG A 82 -11.50 13.21 3.54
N LYS A 83 -10.67 12.18 3.33
CA LYS A 83 -10.35 11.15 4.33
C LYS A 83 -11.55 10.27 4.72
N GLU A 84 -12.54 10.14 3.85
CA GLU A 84 -13.65 9.20 4.04
C GLU A 84 -13.28 7.84 3.43
N ILE A 85 -13.57 6.75 4.13
CA ILE A 85 -13.30 5.38 3.65
C ILE A 85 -14.30 5.07 2.52
N ILE A 86 -13.77 4.79 1.33
CA ILE A 86 -14.53 4.38 0.15
C ILE A 86 -14.68 2.86 0.11
N LYS A 87 -13.56 2.15 0.30
CA LYS A 87 -13.49 0.69 0.12
C LYS A 87 -12.41 0.10 1.00
N TRP A 88 -12.71 -1.07 1.55
CA TRP A 88 -11.73 -1.97 2.11
C TRP A 88 -11.35 -3.02 1.07
N ILE A 89 -10.06 -3.12 0.75
CA ILE A 89 -9.50 -4.07 -0.20
C ILE A 89 -8.78 -5.16 0.60
N LYS A 90 -9.31 -6.38 0.48
CA LYS A 90 -8.74 -7.56 1.11
C LYS A 90 -7.47 -7.99 0.39
N ALA A 91 -6.59 -8.69 1.12
CA ALA A 91 -5.45 -9.33 0.50
C ALA A 91 -5.93 -10.37 -0.53
N PRO A 92 -5.24 -10.51 -1.67
CA PRO A 92 -5.60 -11.50 -2.67
C PRO A 92 -5.14 -12.89 -2.24
N GLU A 93 -5.70 -13.92 -2.88
CA GLU A 93 -5.11 -15.25 -2.85
C GLU A 93 -3.75 -15.22 -3.55
N LEU A 94 -2.82 -16.02 -3.04
CA LEU A 94 -1.55 -16.23 -3.73
C LEU A 94 -1.83 -16.96 -5.04
N ILE A 95 -1.09 -16.65 -6.11
CA ILE A 95 -1.29 -17.25 -7.45
C ILE A 95 -0.15 -18.20 -7.79
N SER A 96 1.10 -17.86 -7.44
CA SER A 96 2.25 -18.71 -7.75
C SER A 96 2.20 -20.00 -6.96
N ARG A 97 2.59 -21.10 -7.62
CA ARG A 97 2.77 -22.40 -6.94
C ARG A 97 3.84 -22.33 -5.84
N GLU A 98 4.85 -21.49 -6.03
CA GLU A 98 5.99 -21.37 -5.13
C GLU A 98 5.62 -20.71 -3.80
N THR A 99 4.70 -19.74 -3.82
CA THR A 99 4.18 -19.03 -2.65
C THR A 99 3.03 -19.80 -2.01
N ARG A 100 2.15 -20.42 -2.83
CA ARG A 100 1.01 -21.23 -2.37
C ARG A 100 1.37 -22.40 -1.47
N LYS A 101 2.59 -22.95 -1.61
CA LYS A 101 3.03 -24.07 -0.77
C LYS A 101 3.14 -23.69 0.72
N TYR A 102 3.14 -22.40 1.03
CA TYR A 102 3.25 -21.86 2.39
C TYR A 102 1.93 -21.35 2.95
N ALA A 103 1.06 -20.78 2.10
CA ALA A 103 -0.27 -20.33 2.47
C ALA A 103 -1.18 -20.25 1.25
N GLU A 104 -2.49 -20.49 1.43
CA GLU A 104 -3.48 -20.24 0.37
C GLU A 104 -3.91 -18.76 0.33
N LYS A 105 -4.02 -18.14 1.52
CA LYS A 105 -4.33 -16.72 1.66
C LYS A 105 -3.05 -15.90 1.71
N GLY A 106 -3.03 -14.82 0.92
CA GLY A 106 -1.96 -13.84 0.97
C GLY A 106 -2.16 -12.79 2.06
N CYS A 107 -1.07 -12.12 2.41
CA CYS A 107 -1.01 -10.88 3.17
C CYS A 107 -0.38 -9.80 2.28
N ILE A 108 -0.90 -8.57 2.32
CA ILE A 108 -0.29 -7.44 1.62
C ILE A 108 0.90 -6.92 2.42
N GLU A 109 2.09 -7.03 1.86
CA GLU A 109 3.34 -6.73 2.59
C GLU A 109 3.83 -5.33 2.29
N ALA A 110 3.76 -4.92 1.02
CA ALA A 110 4.22 -3.60 0.60
C ALA A 110 3.50 -3.11 -0.66
N LEU A 111 3.38 -1.79 -0.76
CA LEU A 111 2.99 -1.09 -1.97
C LEU A 111 4.26 -0.67 -2.74
N GLY A 112 4.30 -0.98 -4.03
CA GLY A 112 5.39 -0.65 -4.95
C GLY A 112 5.00 0.39 -5.99
N ASN A 113 5.80 0.53 -7.04
CA ASN A 113 5.54 1.51 -8.10
C ASN A 113 4.34 1.15 -8.97
N THR A 114 3.77 2.16 -9.63
CA THR A 114 2.74 1.94 -10.66
C THR A 114 3.34 1.43 -11.96
N VAL A 115 2.61 0.60 -12.68
CA VAL A 115 3.00 0.05 -13.98
C VAL A 115 1.81 0.07 -14.94
N TYR A 116 2.09 0.18 -16.24
CA TYR A 116 1.08 -0.03 -17.27
C TYR A 116 1.14 -1.48 -17.76
N TYR A 117 0.00 -2.16 -17.78
CA TYR A 117 -0.15 -3.53 -18.26
C TYR A 117 -1.48 -3.64 -19.01
N GLY A 118 -1.47 -4.20 -20.23
CA GLY A 118 -2.70 -4.31 -21.04
C GLY A 118 -3.46 -2.99 -21.25
N GLY A 119 -2.75 -1.85 -21.34
CA GLY A 119 -3.34 -0.51 -21.50
C GLY A 119 -3.96 0.10 -20.23
N LYS A 120 -3.89 -0.58 -19.09
CA LYS A 120 -4.39 -0.09 -17.80
C LYS A 120 -3.26 0.18 -16.82
N LYS A 121 -3.49 1.11 -15.89
CA LYS A 121 -2.55 1.45 -14.82
C LYS A 121 -2.82 0.61 -13.59
N TYR A 122 -1.78 -0.06 -13.10
CA TYR A 122 -1.81 -0.90 -11.91
C TYR A 122 -0.83 -0.39 -10.87
N LEU A 123 -1.08 -0.73 -9.61
CA LEU A 123 -0.12 -0.64 -8.52
C LEU A 123 0.51 -2.02 -8.31
N LYS A 124 1.84 -2.10 -8.27
CA LYS A 124 2.52 -3.33 -7.84
C LYS A 124 2.32 -3.49 -6.35
N VAL A 125 1.88 -4.67 -5.93
CA VAL A 125 1.65 -5.01 -4.52
C VAL A 125 2.42 -6.28 -4.24
N SER A 126 3.31 -6.25 -3.24
CA SER A 126 3.96 -7.45 -2.74
C SER A 126 3.00 -8.18 -1.82
N VAL A 127 2.77 -9.45 -2.10
CA VAL A 127 1.87 -10.33 -1.34
C VAL A 127 2.66 -11.55 -0.89
N GLY A 128 2.57 -11.90 0.40
CA GLY A 128 3.29 -13.03 0.99
C GLY A 128 2.37 -13.96 1.78
N PRO A 129 2.88 -15.11 2.25
CA PRO A 129 2.18 -15.90 3.26
C PRO A 129 2.11 -15.10 4.57
N SER A 130 1.05 -15.29 5.36
CA SER A 130 0.89 -14.63 6.67
C SER A 130 1.90 -15.06 7.73
N ILE A 131 2.79 -16.01 7.40
CA ILE A 131 3.81 -16.58 8.29
C ILE A 131 5.17 -15.97 7.87
N PRO A 132 5.78 -15.10 8.71
CA PRO A 132 6.98 -14.33 8.36
C PRO A 132 8.26 -15.14 8.12
N GLU A 133 8.27 -16.43 8.47
CA GLU A 133 9.47 -17.28 8.44
C GLU A 133 9.98 -17.54 7.01
N GLU A 134 9.15 -17.26 6.00
CA GLU A 134 9.41 -17.53 4.61
C GLU A 134 9.58 -16.20 3.85
N HIS A 135 10.80 -15.88 3.41
CA HIS A 135 11.10 -14.70 2.57
C HIS A 135 10.59 -14.83 1.11
N TYR A 136 9.45 -15.50 0.93
CA TYR A 136 8.82 -15.76 -0.36
C TYR A 136 7.60 -14.87 -0.53
N PHE A 137 7.70 -13.94 -1.47
CA PHE A 137 6.61 -13.04 -1.84
C PHE A 137 6.29 -13.22 -3.32
N GLU A 138 5.17 -12.67 -3.76
CA GLU A 138 4.89 -12.44 -5.17
C GLU A 138 4.40 -11.02 -5.38
N GLN A 139 4.79 -10.44 -6.50
CA GLN A 139 4.18 -9.20 -6.98
C GLN A 139 2.88 -9.53 -7.70
N GLN A 140 1.78 -9.00 -7.19
CA GLN A 140 0.51 -8.93 -7.88
C GLN A 140 0.21 -7.49 -8.31
N LEU A 141 -0.76 -7.33 -9.22
CA LEU A 141 -1.15 -6.03 -9.77
C LEU A 141 -2.54 -5.64 -9.29
N LEU A 142 -2.65 -4.53 -8.56
CA LEU A 142 -3.93 -3.94 -8.15
C LEU A 142 -4.37 -2.91 -9.19
N ASP A 143 -5.52 -3.12 -9.82
CA ASP A 143 -6.10 -2.18 -10.79
C ASP A 143 -6.52 -0.89 -10.06
N LEU A 144 -5.98 0.27 -10.48
CA LEU A 144 -6.25 1.55 -9.81
C LEU A 144 -7.61 2.18 -10.16
N THR A 145 -8.38 1.56 -11.05
CA THR A 145 -9.75 1.97 -11.41
C THR A 145 -10.78 1.13 -10.67
N THR A 146 -10.58 -0.19 -10.61
CA THR A 146 -11.55 -1.13 -10.00
C THR A 146 -11.19 -1.56 -8.58
N PHE A 147 -9.93 -1.37 -8.19
CA PHE A 147 -9.37 -1.84 -6.92
C PHE A 147 -9.58 -3.34 -6.71
N ASN A 148 -9.39 -4.09 -7.80
CA ASN A 148 -9.36 -5.55 -7.81
C ASN A 148 -7.98 -6.00 -8.30
N PHE A 149 -7.50 -7.12 -7.78
CA PHE A 149 -6.24 -7.69 -8.23
C PHE A 149 -6.39 -8.32 -9.61
N HIS A 150 -5.34 -8.24 -10.42
CA HIS A 150 -5.28 -8.91 -11.71
C HIS A 150 -5.34 -10.44 -11.48
N PRO A 151 -6.27 -11.16 -12.12
CA PRO A 151 -6.63 -12.53 -11.71
C PRO A 151 -5.53 -13.57 -11.94
N SER A 152 -4.55 -13.28 -12.80
CA SER A 152 -3.53 -14.24 -13.21
C SER A 152 -2.10 -13.70 -13.19
N PHE A 153 -1.89 -12.46 -12.71
CA PHE A 153 -0.53 -11.90 -12.69
C PHE A 153 0.09 -12.17 -11.32
N ALA A 154 1.16 -12.97 -11.32
CA ALA A 154 2.07 -13.08 -10.19
C ALA A 154 3.50 -13.17 -10.69
N ASN A 155 4.39 -12.43 -10.03
CA ASN A 155 5.83 -12.52 -10.25
C ASN A 155 6.50 -12.86 -8.90
N PRO A 156 6.93 -14.11 -8.69
CA PRO A 156 7.62 -14.52 -7.47
C PRO A 156 8.86 -13.66 -7.17
N ILE A 157 9.07 -13.33 -5.91
CA ILE A 157 10.23 -12.63 -5.39
C ILE A 157 10.80 -13.45 -4.24
N TYR A 158 12.10 -13.69 -4.29
CA TYR A 158 12.86 -14.28 -3.20
C TYR A 158 13.80 -13.24 -2.61
N TYR A 159 13.68 -12.97 -1.31
CA TYR A 159 14.71 -12.25 -0.58
C TYR A 159 15.62 -13.29 0.10
N GLY A 160 16.86 -13.40 -0.40
CA GLY A 160 17.91 -14.24 0.19
C GLY A 160 18.72 -13.52 1.24
#